data_AF-A0A4Q1JUB6-F1
#
_entry.id   AF-A0A4Q1JUB6-F1
#
_cell.length_a   1.000
_cell.length_b   1.000
_cell.length_c   1.000
_cell.angle_alpha   90.00
_cell.angle_beta   90.00
_cell.angle_gamma   90.00
#
_symmetry.space_group_name_H-M   'P 1'
#
loop_
_entity.id
_entity.type
_entity.pdbx_description
1 polymer ?
#
loop_
_entity_poly.entity_id
_entity_poly.type
_entity_poly.pdbx_seq_one_letter_code
_entity_poly.pdbx_strand_id
1 'polypeptide(L)'
;MFLHPQYTPESAWLGHIPFAGWLVEEMRPGVLVELGTHRGASYLAFCQAVQGCAVQAKCYAVDTWEGDEHAGVYGDDVFLALLDYHQRNYADFSRLMRMRFEEAVGYFEDGGVDLLHIDGLHTYEAVRNDFETWAPKLSKRAVVLFHDINVRERDFGVWRYWAEISQRYPSFEFTHTHGLGVVLVGEDQPEVLRQLCRFTDVEGAPVLINRLFEHVGQLISTKMDIGTLAREQGRLAGQLNESERARGEISADLTELRQENEALLSRLDEQAAAYRGEVAHSAELSAKVAEVPLLMGRLQAELVQLADALAARDAEAQRIQAEKLQHEMALERMRASFSWRLMAPVRSLKRMFTGAQ
;
A
#
# COMPACT_ATOMS: atom_id res chain seq x y z
N MET A 1 34.78 -30.10 -16.28
CA MET A 1 33.68 -29.31 -16.85
C MET A 1 33.22 -28.36 -15.76
N PHE A 2 33.41 -27.05 -15.96
CA PHE A 2 32.80 -26.06 -15.06
C PHE A 2 31.38 -25.78 -15.55
N LEU A 3 30.40 -26.18 -14.74
CA LEU A 3 28.99 -26.17 -15.10
C LEU A 3 28.39 -24.77 -14.92
N HIS A 4 27.78 -24.23 -15.97
CA HIS A 4 26.91 -23.04 -15.87
C HIS A 4 25.47 -23.52 -15.62
N PRO A 5 24.88 -23.28 -14.43
CA PRO A 5 23.57 -23.83 -14.10
C PRO A 5 22.46 -23.19 -14.92
N GLN A 6 21.57 -24.03 -15.47
CA GLN A 6 20.39 -23.61 -16.23
C GLN A 6 19.25 -23.16 -15.31
N TYR A 7 19.20 -23.69 -14.10
CA TYR A 7 18.24 -23.32 -13.07
C TYR A 7 18.97 -23.18 -11.74
N THR A 8 18.72 -22.06 -11.06
CA THR A 8 19.38 -21.69 -9.82
C THR A 8 18.30 -21.28 -8.82
N PRO A 9 17.68 -22.25 -8.13
CA PRO A 9 16.79 -21.92 -7.04
C PRO A 9 17.61 -21.38 -5.85
N GLU A 10 16.97 -20.61 -4.97
CA GLU A 10 17.61 -20.15 -3.73
C GLU A 10 18.10 -21.35 -2.92
N SER A 11 19.40 -21.35 -2.59
CA SER A 11 20.03 -22.44 -1.87
C SER A 11 21.39 -22.02 -1.32
N ALA A 12 21.71 -22.55 -0.14
CA ALA A 12 23.03 -22.44 0.47
C ALA A 12 24.10 -23.25 -0.29
N TRP A 13 23.75 -24.03 -1.30
CA TRP A 13 24.61 -25.02 -1.95
C TRP A 13 25.18 -24.54 -3.32
N LEU A 14 24.74 -23.38 -3.82
CA LEU A 14 25.05 -22.88 -5.17
C LEU A 14 26.55 -22.72 -5.47
N GLY A 15 27.35 -22.38 -4.45
CA GLY A 15 28.79 -22.16 -4.60
C GLY A 15 29.55 -23.41 -5.06
N HIS A 16 28.99 -24.59 -4.88
CA HIS A 16 29.69 -25.83 -5.20
C HIS A 16 29.14 -26.55 -6.44
N ILE A 17 28.19 -25.95 -7.15
CA ILE A 17 27.75 -26.40 -8.48
C ILE A 17 28.94 -26.69 -9.43
N PRO A 18 30.02 -25.90 -9.45
CA PRO A 18 31.18 -26.21 -10.29
C PRO A 18 31.86 -27.53 -9.87
N PHE A 19 31.92 -27.83 -8.58
CA PHE A 19 32.43 -29.10 -8.07
C PHE A 19 31.52 -30.27 -8.42
N ALA A 20 30.20 -30.12 -8.30
CA ALA A 20 29.24 -31.13 -8.74
C ALA A 20 29.44 -31.51 -10.22
N GLY A 21 29.62 -30.51 -11.08
CA GLY A 21 29.90 -30.72 -12.51
C GLY A 21 31.20 -31.48 -12.76
N TRP A 22 32.29 -31.08 -12.09
CA TRP A 22 33.57 -31.76 -12.19
C TRP A 22 33.52 -33.20 -11.65
N LEU A 23 32.90 -33.41 -10.49
CA LEU A 23 32.79 -34.73 -9.86
C LEU A 23 32.08 -35.73 -10.76
N VAL A 24 30.94 -35.34 -11.36
CA VAL A 24 30.19 -36.23 -12.27
C VAL A 24 30.99 -36.57 -13.53
N GLU A 25 31.75 -35.62 -14.07
CA GLU A 25 32.61 -35.86 -15.24
C GLU A 25 33.70 -36.89 -14.95
N GLU A 26 34.40 -36.75 -13.83
CA GLU A 26 35.52 -37.63 -13.46
C GLU A 26 35.03 -39.01 -12.98
N MET A 27 33.93 -39.02 -12.22
CA MET A 27 33.40 -40.24 -11.59
C MET A 27 32.54 -41.07 -12.55
N ARG A 28 31.79 -40.41 -13.44
CA ARG A 28 30.79 -41.02 -14.33
C ARG A 28 29.90 -42.04 -13.60
N PRO A 29 29.15 -41.63 -12.55
CA PRO A 29 28.39 -42.55 -11.71
C PRO A 29 27.27 -43.24 -12.50
N GLY A 30 27.05 -44.54 -12.25
CA GLY A 30 25.92 -45.30 -12.77
C GLY A 30 24.63 -45.06 -11.99
N VAL A 31 24.73 -44.84 -10.68
CA VAL A 31 23.61 -44.47 -9.80
C VAL A 31 24.01 -43.31 -8.89
N LEU A 32 23.20 -42.26 -8.88
CA LEU A 32 23.34 -41.09 -8.04
C LEU A 32 22.10 -40.92 -7.18
N VAL A 33 22.29 -40.76 -5.88
CA VAL A 33 21.21 -40.49 -4.92
C VAL A 33 21.51 -39.24 -4.12
N GLU A 34 20.52 -38.36 -4.00
CA GLU A 34 20.53 -37.22 -3.07
C GLU A 34 19.47 -37.44 -1.98
N LEU A 35 19.87 -37.25 -0.72
CA LEU A 35 19.02 -37.27 0.46
C LEU A 35 18.89 -35.84 0.97
N GLY A 36 17.68 -35.29 0.96
CA GLY A 36 17.44 -33.87 1.24
C GLY A 36 17.66 -33.04 -0.01
N THR A 37 16.59 -32.83 -0.77
CA THR A 37 16.62 -32.16 -2.07
C THR A 37 16.07 -30.75 -2.00
N HIS A 38 15.07 -30.50 -1.13
CA HIS A 38 14.44 -29.21 -0.97
C HIS A 38 14.04 -28.59 -2.34
N ARG A 39 14.60 -27.41 -2.70
CA ARG A 39 14.34 -26.73 -4.00
C ARG A 39 15.14 -27.31 -5.18
N GLY A 40 16.05 -28.26 -4.93
CA GLY A 40 16.76 -29.05 -5.93
C GLY A 40 18.01 -28.41 -6.54
N ALA A 41 18.61 -27.40 -5.91
CA ALA A 41 19.79 -26.71 -6.48
C ALA A 41 20.93 -27.68 -6.87
N SER A 42 21.30 -28.57 -5.95
CA SER A 42 22.33 -29.57 -6.17
C SER A 42 21.89 -30.72 -7.03
N TYR A 43 20.72 -31.28 -6.76
CA TYR A 43 20.20 -32.37 -7.57
C TYR A 43 20.11 -32.02 -9.05
N LEU A 44 19.60 -30.82 -9.36
CA LEU A 44 19.48 -30.35 -10.73
C LEU A 44 20.85 -30.03 -11.34
N ALA A 45 21.83 -29.58 -10.54
CA ALA A 45 23.22 -29.42 -11.00
C ALA A 45 23.86 -30.77 -11.35
N PHE A 46 23.64 -31.80 -10.53
CA PHE A 46 24.07 -33.17 -10.83
C PHE A 46 23.40 -33.72 -12.09
N CYS A 47 22.07 -33.57 -12.21
CA CYS A 47 21.34 -34.00 -13.41
C CYS A 47 21.85 -33.28 -14.67
N GLN A 48 22.09 -31.97 -14.57
CA GLN A 48 22.65 -31.20 -15.68
C GLN A 48 24.05 -31.69 -16.06
N ALA A 49 24.89 -32.02 -15.08
CA ALA A 49 26.22 -32.57 -15.32
C ALA A 49 26.16 -33.95 -16.01
N VAL A 50 25.27 -34.83 -15.55
CA VAL A 50 25.03 -36.17 -16.14
C VAL A 50 24.65 -36.03 -17.60
N GLN A 51 23.67 -35.16 -17.90
CA GLN A 51 23.22 -34.91 -19.28
C GLN A 51 24.34 -34.28 -20.12
N GLY A 52 25.03 -33.27 -19.60
CA GLY A 52 26.10 -32.56 -20.32
C GLY A 52 27.33 -33.42 -20.62
N CYS A 53 27.66 -34.37 -19.74
CA CYS A 53 28.78 -35.29 -19.88
C CYS A 53 28.40 -36.62 -20.57
N ALA A 54 27.14 -36.75 -21.01
CA ALA A 54 26.57 -37.97 -21.57
C ALA A 54 26.86 -39.21 -20.72
N VAL A 55 26.69 -39.09 -19.40
CA VAL A 55 26.86 -40.21 -18.46
C VAL A 55 25.58 -41.04 -18.47
N GLN A 56 25.74 -42.37 -18.57
CA GLN A 56 24.61 -43.29 -18.40
C GLN A 56 24.37 -43.51 -16.90
N ALA A 57 23.69 -42.53 -16.27
CA ALA A 57 23.35 -42.58 -14.85
C ALA A 57 21.85 -42.75 -14.65
N LYS A 58 21.46 -43.33 -13.52
CA LYS A 58 20.12 -43.18 -12.93
C LYS A 58 20.23 -42.26 -11.72
N CYS A 59 19.42 -41.21 -11.69
CA CYS A 59 19.46 -40.21 -10.63
C CYS A 59 18.20 -40.26 -9.78
N TYR A 60 18.34 -40.11 -8.46
CA TYR A 60 17.24 -40.16 -7.51
C TYR A 60 17.37 -39.05 -6.47
N ALA A 61 16.33 -38.25 -6.32
CA ALA A 61 16.21 -37.26 -5.26
C ALA A 61 15.19 -37.78 -4.26
N VAL A 62 15.58 -37.93 -3.01
CA VAL A 62 14.73 -38.42 -1.93
C VAL A 62 14.52 -37.30 -0.93
N ASP A 63 13.26 -36.96 -0.68
CA ASP A 63 12.85 -35.94 0.27
C ASP A 63 11.36 -36.16 0.61
N THR A 64 10.89 -35.69 1.76
CA THR A 64 9.45 -35.65 2.06
C THR A 64 8.77 -34.44 1.42
N TRP A 65 9.54 -33.35 1.22
CA TRP A 65 9.07 -32.01 0.91
C TRP A 65 8.02 -31.50 1.93
N GLU A 66 8.12 -31.94 3.18
CA GLU A 66 7.28 -31.47 4.29
C GLU A 66 8.00 -30.41 5.16
N GLY A 67 9.29 -30.18 4.92
CA GLY A 67 10.15 -29.33 5.74
C GLY A 67 10.65 -30.02 7.03
N ASP A 68 11.57 -29.35 7.73
CA ASP A 68 12.15 -29.81 8.99
C ASP A 68 12.64 -28.63 9.86
N GLU A 69 13.29 -28.92 11.00
CA GLU A 69 13.75 -27.91 11.96
C GLU A 69 14.83 -26.97 11.40
N HIS A 70 15.67 -27.44 10.47
CA HIS A 70 16.76 -26.65 9.89
C HIS A 70 16.37 -25.99 8.57
N ALA A 71 15.59 -26.66 7.72
CA ALA A 71 15.07 -26.13 6.46
C ALA A 71 13.82 -25.25 6.64
N GLY A 72 13.13 -25.36 7.78
CA GLY A 72 11.84 -24.72 8.04
C GLY A 72 10.68 -25.46 7.37
N VAL A 73 9.45 -25.04 7.68
CA VAL A 73 8.23 -25.57 7.05
C VAL A 73 7.91 -24.75 5.80
N TYR A 74 7.71 -25.43 4.68
CA TYR A 74 7.33 -24.82 3.41
C TYR A 74 6.15 -25.58 2.77
N GLY A 75 5.46 -24.93 1.84
CA GLY A 75 4.29 -25.50 1.18
C GLY A 75 4.66 -26.42 0.01
N ASP A 76 3.63 -27.07 -0.54
CA ASP A 76 3.74 -27.92 -1.74
C ASP A 76 4.28 -27.17 -2.96
N ASP A 77 4.30 -25.84 -2.96
CA ASP A 77 4.84 -25.01 -4.03
C ASP A 77 6.32 -25.30 -4.32
N VAL A 78 7.11 -25.64 -3.28
CA VAL A 78 8.51 -26.04 -3.44
C VAL A 78 8.63 -27.31 -4.28
N PHE A 79 7.89 -28.36 -3.92
CA PHE A 79 7.88 -29.62 -4.65
C PHE A 79 7.32 -29.46 -6.06
N LEU A 80 6.20 -28.74 -6.23
CA LEU A 80 5.54 -28.57 -7.52
C LEU A 80 6.41 -27.79 -8.51
N ALA A 81 7.10 -26.74 -8.06
CA ALA A 81 8.03 -25.98 -8.91
C ALA A 81 9.23 -26.83 -9.34
N LEU A 82 9.81 -27.60 -8.41
CA LEU A 82 10.90 -28.54 -8.71
C LEU A 82 10.44 -29.63 -9.69
N LEU A 83 9.27 -30.23 -9.44
CA LEU A 83 8.69 -31.30 -10.26
C LEU A 83 8.47 -30.82 -11.70
N ASP A 84 7.87 -29.65 -11.89
CA ASP A 84 7.61 -29.09 -13.23
C ASP A 84 8.92 -28.86 -14.00
N TYR A 85 9.94 -28.27 -13.36
CA TYR A 85 11.25 -28.10 -14.00
C TYR A 85 11.91 -29.45 -14.29
N HIS A 86 11.94 -30.36 -13.32
CA HIS A 86 12.55 -31.69 -13.44
C HIS A 86 11.93 -32.50 -14.57
N GLN A 87 10.60 -32.55 -14.65
CA GLN A 87 9.89 -33.34 -15.66
C GLN A 87 10.19 -32.87 -17.08
N ARG A 88 10.34 -31.56 -17.28
CA ARG A 88 10.65 -30.97 -18.59
C ARG A 88 12.08 -31.21 -19.05
N ASN A 89 13.02 -31.47 -18.13
CA ASN A 89 14.44 -31.46 -18.45
C ASN A 89 15.15 -32.81 -18.22
N TYR A 90 14.75 -33.60 -17.21
CA TYR A 90 15.54 -34.73 -16.73
C TYR A 90 14.73 -36.04 -16.53
N ALA A 91 13.44 -36.07 -16.89
CA ALA A 91 12.57 -37.21 -16.66
C ALA A 91 13.03 -38.54 -17.30
N ASP A 92 13.91 -38.50 -18.31
CA ASP A 92 14.35 -39.71 -19.01
C ASP A 92 15.23 -40.62 -18.14
N PHE A 93 15.99 -40.06 -17.19
CA PHE A 93 16.95 -40.81 -16.37
C PHE A 93 16.88 -40.50 -14.87
N SER A 94 16.05 -39.53 -14.48
CA SER A 94 16.00 -38.98 -13.12
C SER A 94 14.62 -39.14 -12.49
N ARG A 95 14.54 -39.33 -11.18
CA ARG A 95 13.28 -39.55 -10.42
C ARG A 95 13.27 -38.77 -9.11
N LEU A 96 12.16 -38.08 -8.83
CA LEU A 96 11.87 -37.50 -7.51
C LEU A 96 11.06 -38.51 -6.68
N MET A 97 11.55 -38.86 -5.49
CA MET A 97 10.97 -39.85 -4.59
C MET A 97 10.46 -39.17 -3.32
N ARG A 98 9.15 -38.88 -3.28
CA ARG A 98 8.49 -38.21 -2.15
C ARG A 98 8.23 -39.17 -1.00
N MET A 99 9.24 -39.42 -0.18
CA MET A 99 9.24 -40.37 0.94
C MET A 99 10.44 -40.14 1.88
N ARG A 100 10.47 -40.82 3.03
CA ARG A 100 11.62 -40.77 3.96
C ARG A 100 12.80 -41.57 3.42
N PHE A 101 14.01 -41.25 3.89
CA PHE A 101 15.24 -41.89 3.42
C PHE A 101 15.28 -43.37 3.75
N GLU A 102 14.76 -43.77 4.91
CA GLU A 102 14.66 -45.15 5.38
C GLU A 102 13.65 -45.98 4.58
N GLU A 103 12.69 -45.34 3.92
CA GLU A 103 11.76 -46.00 3.01
C GLU A 103 12.41 -46.16 1.62
N ALA A 104 13.10 -45.12 1.16
CA ALA A 104 13.77 -45.10 -0.13
C ALA A 104 14.88 -46.15 -0.24
N VAL A 105 15.62 -46.40 0.83
CA VAL A 105 16.76 -47.34 0.84
C VAL A 105 16.38 -48.75 0.33
N GLY A 106 15.14 -49.18 0.53
CA GLY A 106 14.62 -50.48 0.08
C GLY A 106 14.51 -50.63 -1.43
N TYR A 107 14.55 -49.54 -2.20
CA TYR A 107 14.48 -49.55 -3.66
C TYR A 107 15.85 -49.69 -4.35
N PHE A 108 16.94 -49.69 -3.57
CA PHE A 108 18.31 -49.75 -4.08
C PHE A 108 18.96 -51.09 -3.77
N GLU A 109 19.68 -51.62 -4.74
CA GLU A 109 20.49 -52.82 -4.58
C GLU A 109 21.71 -52.56 -3.68
N ASP A 110 22.12 -53.55 -2.90
CA ASP A 110 23.35 -53.48 -2.11
C ASP A 110 24.55 -53.31 -3.06
N GLY A 111 25.44 -52.38 -2.73
CA GLY A 111 26.58 -52.04 -3.58
C GLY A 111 26.24 -51.35 -4.90
N GLY A 112 25.02 -50.83 -5.08
CA GLY A 112 24.54 -50.23 -6.33
C GLY A 112 24.70 -48.72 -6.46
N VAL A 113 24.90 -47.98 -5.37
CA VAL A 113 24.96 -46.50 -5.35
C VAL A 113 26.41 -46.03 -5.50
N ASP A 114 26.68 -45.30 -6.58
CA ASP A 114 28.01 -44.76 -6.85
C ASP A 114 28.19 -43.39 -6.19
N LEU A 115 27.26 -42.46 -6.35
CA LEU A 115 27.34 -41.14 -5.71
C LEU A 115 26.17 -40.95 -4.74
N LEU A 116 26.48 -40.73 -3.46
CA LEU A 116 25.50 -40.38 -2.45
C LEU A 116 25.77 -38.95 -1.95
N HIS A 117 24.77 -38.09 -2.02
CA HIS A 117 24.81 -36.76 -1.42
C HIS A 117 23.84 -36.70 -0.24
N ILE A 118 24.36 -36.35 0.94
CA ILE A 118 23.60 -36.25 2.19
C ILE A 118 23.51 -34.78 2.58
N ASP A 119 22.30 -34.24 2.51
CA ASP A 119 21.92 -32.86 2.86
C ASP A 119 20.50 -32.83 3.47
N GLY A 120 20.21 -33.83 4.31
CA GLY A 120 18.96 -33.95 5.06
C GLY A 120 18.96 -33.14 6.36
N LEU A 121 18.41 -33.69 7.44
CA LEU A 121 18.43 -33.01 8.74
C LEU A 121 19.86 -32.94 9.30
N HIS A 122 20.34 -31.73 9.59
CA HIS A 122 21.74 -31.48 9.95
C HIS A 122 22.15 -31.78 11.40
N THR A 123 21.37 -32.52 12.19
CA THR A 123 21.81 -32.98 13.53
C THR A 123 22.84 -34.11 13.41
N TYR A 124 23.63 -34.35 14.45
CA TYR A 124 24.67 -35.39 14.44
C TYR A 124 24.05 -36.78 14.27
N GLU A 125 22.96 -37.03 14.97
CA GLU A 125 22.24 -38.30 14.96
C GLU A 125 21.62 -38.59 13.59
N ALA A 126 21.03 -37.58 12.95
CA ALA A 126 20.39 -37.73 11.65
C ALA A 126 21.41 -38.03 10.54
N VAL A 127 22.45 -37.21 10.37
CA VAL A 127 23.47 -37.43 9.34
C VAL A 127 24.20 -38.78 9.53
N ARG A 128 24.42 -39.19 10.79
CA ARG A 128 25.02 -40.49 11.10
C ARG A 128 24.08 -41.62 10.70
N ASN A 129 22.80 -41.53 11.06
CA ASN A 129 21.78 -42.50 10.70
C ASN A 129 21.65 -42.64 9.18
N ASP A 130 21.66 -41.51 8.46
CA ASP A 130 21.57 -41.48 6.99
C ASP A 130 22.75 -42.22 6.37
N PHE A 131 23.98 -41.90 6.79
CA PHE A 131 25.16 -42.61 6.28
C PHE A 131 25.14 -44.10 6.64
N GLU A 132 24.88 -44.46 7.90
CA GLU A 132 24.92 -45.86 8.34
C GLU A 132 23.83 -46.72 7.68
N THR A 133 22.64 -46.15 7.46
CA THR A 133 21.53 -46.82 6.77
C THR A 133 21.84 -47.04 5.29
N TRP A 134 22.49 -46.08 4.64
CA TRP A 134 22.84 -46.16 3.22
C TRP A 134 24.17 -46.86 2.93
N ALA A 135 25.03 -47.06 3.93
CA ALA A 135 26.33 -47.69 3.78
C ALA A 135 26.31 -49.04 3.03
N PRO A 136 25.37 -49.97 3.28
CA PRO A 136 25.28 -51.23 2.52
C PRO A 136 24.96 -51.04 1.02
N LYS A 137 24.38 -49.90 0.64
CA LYS A 137 24.03 -49.58 -0.75
C LYS A 137 25.21 -48.99 -1.53
N LEU A 138 26.26 -48.55 -0.85
CA LEU A 138 27.42 -47.92 -1.47
C LEU A 138 28.26 -48.94 -2.26
N SER A 139 28.51 -48.63 -3.53
CA SER A 139 29.31 -49.46 -4.43
C SER A 139 30.80 -49.43 -4.09
N LYS A 140 31.56 -50.31 -4.75
CA LYS A 140 33.03 -50.35 -4.64
C LYS A 140 33.72 -49.09 -5.16
N ARG A 141 33.03 -48.18 -5.83
CA ARG A 141 33.55 -46.89 -6.30
C ARG A 141 32.87 -45.71 -5.62
N ALA A 142 32.15 -45.95 -4.53
CA ALA A 142 31.26 -44.96 -3.99
C ALA A 142 31.99 -43.72 -3.46
N VAL A 143 31.41 -42.56 -3.75
CA VAL A 143 31.77 -41.26 -3.17
C VAL A 143 30.56 -40.77 -2.40
N VAL A 144 30.79 -40.31 -1.17
CA VAL A 144 29.73 -39.70 -0.35
C VAL A 144 30.07 -38.25 -0.07
N LEU A 145 29.06 -37.40 -0.23
CA LEU A 145 29.12 -35.97 0.01
C LEU A 145 28.30 -35.62 1.26
N PHE A 146 28.86 -34.78 2.12
CA PHE A 146 28.20 -34.25 3.32
C PHE A 146 28.17 -32.73 3.25
N HIS A 147 26.97 -32.14 3.20
CA HIS A 147 26.82 -30.70 3.21
C HIS A 147 26.83 -30.12 4.65
N ASP A 148 27.07 -28.82 4.79
CA ASP A 148 27.07 -28.08 6.07
C ASP A 148 28.12 -28.52 7.12
N ILE A 149 29.25 -29.09 6.68
CA ILE A 149 30.32 -29.53 7.59
C ILE A 149 31.03 -28.38 8.32
N ASN A 150 30.80 -27.11 7.94
CA ASN A 150 31.35 -25.92 8.60
C ASN A 150 30.35 -25.11 9.43
N VAL A 151 29.11 -25.58 9.58
CA VAL A 151 28.13 -24.97 10.49
C VAL A 151 28.34 -25.48 11.92
N ARG A 152 28.25 -24.58 12.91
CA ARG A 152 28.48 -24.90 14.35
C ARG A 152 27.38 -24.41 15.28
N GLU A 153 26.35 -23.76 14.75
CA GLU A 153 25.25 -23.17 15.50
C GLU A 153 23.96 -23.98 15.32
N ARG A 154 22.89 -23.61 16.03
CA ARG A 154 21.53 -24.17 15.87
C ARG A 154 21.46 -25.71 15.93
N ASP A 155 22.29 -26.33 16.77
CA ASP A 155 22.42 -27.80 16.91
C ASP A 155 22.88 -28.55 15.65
N PHE A 156 23.51 -27.87 14.70
CA PHE A 156 24.18 -28.53 13.59
C PHE A 156 25.27 -29.48 14.12
N GLY A 157 25.16 -30.74 13.73
CA GLY A 157 26.03 -31.83 14.15
C GLY A 157 26.82 -32.49 13.03
N VAL A 158 26.59 -32.10 11.76
CA VAL A 158 27.30 -32.65 10.59
C VAL A 158 28.82 -32.59 10.76
N TRP A 159 29.33 -31.47 11.26
CA TRP A 159 30.77 -31.30 11.50
C TRP A 159 31.38 -32.29 12.49
N ARG A 160 30.61 -32.72 13.50
CA ARG A 160 31.05 -33.71 14.49
C ARG A 160 31.18 -35.06 13.81
N TYR A 161 30.19 -35.44 13.00
CA TYR A 161 30.22 -36.69 12.25
C TYR A 161 31.29 -36.67 11.15
N TRP A 162 31.49 -35.53 10.49
CA TRP A 162 32.56 -35.31 9.53
C TRP A 162 33.95 -35.56 10.12
N ALA A 163 34.20 -35.06 11.34
CA ALA A 163 35.47 -35.29 12.04
C ALA A 163 35.76 -36.79 12.30
N GLU A 164 34.73 -37.62 12.41
CA GLU A 164 34.86 -39.07 12.56
C GLU A 164 35.01 -39.79 11.21
N ILE A 165 34.24 -39.38 10.20
CA ILE A 165 34.19 -40.08 8.91
C ILE A 165 35.45 -39.79 8.07
N SER A 166 35.96 -38.55 8.13
CA SER A 166 37.18 -38.13 7.43
C SER A 166 38.44 -38.84 7.92
N GLN A 167 38.46 -39.36 9.15
CA GLN A 167 39.54 -40.19 9.68
C GLN A 167 39.48 -41.64 9.19
N ARG A 168 38.29 -42.11 8.79
CA ARG A 168 38.05 -43.49 8.36
C ARG A 168 38.28 -43.70 6.86
N TYR A 169 38.08 -42.65 6.06
CA TYR A 169 38.13 -42.73 4.60
C TYR A 169 39.01 -41.62 4.02
N PRO A 170 39.67 -41.85 2.86
CA PRO A 170 40.29 -40.77 2.09
C PRO A 170 39.27 -39.67 1.83
N SER A 171 39.63 -38.43 2.18
CA SER A 171 38.67 -37.34 2.21
C SER A 171 39.26 -36.01 1.75
N PHE A 172 38.39 -35.11 1.34
CA PHE A 172 38.69 -33.72 1.04
C PHE A 172 37.59 -32.82 1.60
N GLU A 173 37.97 -31.65 2.11
CA GLU A 173 37.06 -30.66 2.69
C GLU A 173 37.08 -29.37 1.86
N PHE A 174 35.89 -28.97 1.41
CA PHE A 174 35.65 -27.60 0.98
C PHE A 174 35.16 -26.77 2.16
N THR A 175 35.71 -25.57 2.30
CA THR A 175 35.44 -24.71 3.46
C THR A 175 34.46 -23.57 3.19
N HIS A 176 34.24 -23.23 1.92
CA HIS A 176 33.31 -22.20 1.49
C HIS A 176 31.87 -22.70 1.51
N THR A 177 30.91 -21.77 1.45
CA THR A 177 29.48 -22.09 1.23
C THR A 177 29.00 -23.16 2.23
N HIS A 178 29.18 -22.87 3.52
CA HIS A 178 28.85 -23.72 4.68
C HIS A 178 29.60 -25.06 4.79
N GLY A 179 30.49 -25.32 3.84
CA GLY A 179 31.39 -26.45 3.80
C GLY A 179 30.79 -27.68 3.11
N LEU A 180 31.64 -28.45 2.44
CA LEU A 180 31.29 -29.72 1.83
C LEU A 180 32.38 -30.75 2.09
N GLY A 181 32.00 -31.84 2.73
CA GLY A 181 32.85 -33.00 2.93
C GLY A 181 32.73 -33.98 1.76
N VAL A 182 33.85 -34.44 1.24
CA VAL A 182 33.95 -35.48 0.21
C VAL A 182 34.67 -36.68 0.79
N VAL A 183 34.04 -37.85 0.84
CA VAL A 183 34.71 -39.11 1.21
C VAL A 183 34.68 -40.14 0.10
N LEU A 184 35.80 -40.81 -0.09
CA LEU A 184 35.94 -41.94 -1.00
C LEU A 184 35.73 -43.25 -0.21
N VAL A 185 34.52 -43.79 -0.24
CA VAL A 185 34.16 -45.01 0.53
C VAL A 185 34.59 -46.27 -0.20
N GLY A 186 34.38 -46.31 -1.51
CA GLY A 186 34.78 -47.43 -2.35
C GLY A 186 36.29 -47.45 -2.62
N GLU A 187 36.90 -48.64 -2.75
CA GLU A 187 38.32 -48.80 -3.08
C GLU A 187 38.65 -48.54 -4.56
N ASP A 188 37.66 -48.70 -5.45
CA ASP A 188 37.78 -48.62 -6.92
C ASP A 188 37.57 -47.19 -7.45
N GLN A 189 38.34 -46.24 -6.91
CA GLN A 189 38.22 -44.81 -7.25
C GLN A 189 39.03 -44.43 -8.51
N PRO A 190 38.53 -43.51 -9.36
CA PRO A 190 39.35 -42.82 -10.35
C PRO A 190 40.60 -42.20 -9.72
N GLU A 191 41.76 -42.30 -10.38
CA GLU A 191 43.02 -41.78 -9.83
C GLU A 191 42.95 -40.29 -9.51
N VAL A 192 42.22 -39.52 -10.32
CA VAL A 192 42.02 -38.07 -10.10
C VAL A 192 41.34 -37.76 -8.76
N LEU A 193 40.38 -38.59 -8.33
CA LEU A 193 39.72 -38.42 -7.03
C LEU A 193 40.66 -38.83 -5.88
N ARG A 194 41.46 -39.87 -6.07
CA ARG A 194 42.51 -40.24 -5.10
C ARG A 194 43.53 -39.11 -4.96
N GLN A 195 43.90 -38.46 -6.05
CA GLN A 195 44.79 -37.30 -6.05
C GLN A 195 44.19 -36.12 -5.29
N LEU A 196 42.89 -35.83 -5.49
CA LEU A 196 42.18 -34.81 -4.72
C LEU A 196 42.36 -35.01 -3.21
N CYS A 197 42.14 -36.22 -2.70
CA CYS A 197 42.32 -36.52 -1.27
C CYS A 197 43.79 -36.49 -0.83
N ARG A 198 44.74 -36.88 -1.69
CA ARG A 198 46.18 -36.78 -1.36
C ARG A 198 46.65 -35.33 -1.27
N PHE A 199 46.01 -34.40 -1.98
CA PHE A 199 46.34 -32.99 -1.87
C PHE A 199 46.02 -32.40 -0.50
N THR A 200 45.19 -33.06 0.31
CA THR A 200 44.93 -32.69 1.72
C THR A 200 46.22 -32.60 2.53
N ASP A 201 47.21 -33.44 2.25
CA ASP A 201 48.50 -33.49 2.96
C ASP A 201 49.61 -32.63 2.33
N VAL A 202 49.34 -31.99 1.19
CA VAL A 202 50.32 -31.18 0.46
C VAL A 202 50.21 -29.72 0.88
N GLU A 203 51.30 -29.15 1.40
CA GLU A 203 51.31 -27.76 1.89
C GLU A 203 50.76 -26.78 0.83
N GLY A 204 49.72 -26.03 1.21
CA GLY A 204 49.08 -25.02 0.37
C GLY A 204 48.10 -25.55 -0.69
N ALA A 205 48.15 -26.83 -1.08
CA ALA A 205 47.26 -27.38 -2.11
C ALA A 205 45.76 -27.32 -1.74
N PRO A 206 45.32 -27.66 -0.51
CA PRO A 206 43.90 -27.60 -0.13
C PRO A 206 43.35 -26.19 -0.22
N VAL A 207 44.17 -25.19 0.14
CA VAL A 207 43.81 -23.78 0.09
C VAL A 207 43.61 -23.32 -1.36
N LEU A 208 44.50 -23.74 -2.27
CA LEU A 208 44.39 -23.39 -3.68
C LEU A 208 43.17 -24.04 -4.34
N ILE A 209 42.90 -25.31 -4.05
CA ILE A 209 41.72 -26.03 -4.55
C ILE A 209 40.44 -25.40 -4.01
N ASN A 210 40.40 -25.08 -2.72
CA ASN A 210 39.26 -24.37 -2.12
C ASN A 210 39.01 -23.03 -2.80
N ARG A 211 40.04 -22.19 -2.96
CA ARG A 211 39.91 -20.89 -3.62
C ARG A 211 39.46 -21.02 -5.07
N LEU A 212 39.91 -22.03 -5.79
CA LEU A 212 39.50 -22.27 -7.18
C LEU A 212 38.00 -22.52 -7.26
N PHE A 213 37.49 -23.50 -6.51
CA PHE A 213 36.06 -23.84 -6.54
C PHE A 213 35.20 -22.73 -5.94
N GLU A 214 35.66 -22.11 -4.86
CA GLU A 214 34.98 -20.94 -4.26
C GLU A 214 34.85 -19.81 -5.28
N HIS A 215 35.92 -19.45 -5.99
CA HIS A 215 35.90 -18.33 -6.93
C HIS A 215 34.98 -18.60 -8.13
N VAL A 216 35.03 -19.82 -8.69
CA VAL A 216 34.12 -20.20 -9.78
C VAL A 216 32.67 -20.29 -9.28
N GLY A 217 32.46 -20.75 -8.04
CA GLY A 217 31.17 -20.81 -7.37
C GLY A 217 30.55 -19.44 -7.13
N GLN A 218 31.36 -18.48 -6.65
CA GLN A 218 30.94 -17.11 -6.41
C GLN A 218 30.37 -16.45 -7.67
N LEU A 219 30.88 -16.76 -8.87
CA LEU A 219 30.32 -16.25 -10.12
C LEU A 219 28.87 -16.66 -10.35
N ILE A 220 28.47 -17.86 -9.88
CA ILE A 220 27.10 -18.34 -9.96
C ILE A 220 26.23 -17.57 -8.97
N SER A 221 26.66 -17.46 -7.71
CA SER A 221 25.93 -16.74 -6.66
C SER A 221 25.77 -15.25 -7.01
N THR A 222 26.84 -14.57 -7.45
CA THR A 222 26.78 -13.15 -7.85
C THR A 222 25.81 -12.92 -9.01
N LYS A 223 25.75 -13.83 -9.99
CA LYS A 223 24.79 -13.73 -11.10
C LYS A 223 23.35 -13.83 -10.61
N MET A 224 23.07 -14.67 -9.62
CA MET A 224 21.76 -14.72 -8.97
C MET A 224 21.41 -13.42 -8.27
N ASP A 225 22.34 -12.90 -7.45
CA ASP A 225 22.12 -11.68 -6.69
C ASP A 225 21.78 -10.50 -7.61
N ILE A 226 22.50 -10.35 -8.73
CA ILE A 226 22.20 -9.35 -9.76
C ILE A 226 20.78 -9.54 -10.32
N GLY A 227 20.38 -10.77 -10.62
CA GLY A 227 19.04 -11.06 -11.13
C GLY A 227 17.93 -10.74 -10.13
N THR A 228 18.14 -11.05 -8.85
CA THR A 228 17.20 -10.74 -7.76
C THR A 228 17.08 -9.24 -7.55
N LEU A 229 18.21 -8.53 -7.43
CA LEU A 229 18.25 -7.08 -7.30
C LEU A 229 17.57 -6.37 -8.48
N ALA A 230 17.78 -6.85 -9.71
CA ALA A 230 17.12 -6.29 -10.90
C ALA A 230 15.58 -6.45 -10.85
N ARG A 231 15.07 -7.60 -10.38
CA ARG A 231 13.63 -7.82 -10.21
C ARG A 231 13.04 -6.92 -9.11
N GLU A 232 13.73 -6.79 -7.99
CA GLU A 232 13.31 -5.89 -6.91
C GLU A 232 13.30 -4.43 -7.34
N GLN A 233 14.31 -3.98 -8.10
CA GLN A 233 14.32 -2.65 -8.68
C GLN A 233 13.13 -2.41 -9.62
N GLY A 234 12.81 -3.37 -10.49
CA GLY A 234 11.63 -3.28 -11.35
C GLY A 234 10.32 -3.18 -10.56
N ARG A 235 10.18 -3.99 -9.50
CA ARG A 235 9.02 -3.96 -8.60
C ARG A 235 8.88 -2.60 -7.89
N LEU A 236 9.98 -2.09 -7.32
CA LEU A 236 10.00 -0.80 -6.62
C LEU A 236 9.73 0.36 -7.58
N ALA A 237 10.26 0.33 -8.81
CA ALA A 237 9.97 1.32 -9.83
C ALA A 237 8.48 1.34 -10.21
N GLY A 238 7.84 0.16 -10.32
CA GLY A 238 6.40 0.05 -10.52
C GLY A 238 5.59 0.69 -9.39
N GLN A 239 5.92 0.36 -8.14
CA GLN A 239 5.27 0.96 -6.96
C GLN A 239 5.46 2.48 -6.87
N LEU A 240 6.65 2.98 -7.22
CA LEU A 240 6.93 4.41 -7.25
C LEU A 240 6.06 5.12 -8.28
N ASN A 241 5.95 4.57 -9.50
CA ASN A 241 5.12 5.15 -10.56
C ASN A 241 3.63 5.16 -10.18
N GLU A 242 3.13 4.09 -9.56
CA GLU A 242 1.76 4.04 -9.01
C GLU A 242 1.54 5.11 -7.93
N SER A 243 2.50 5.26 -7.02
CA SER A 243 2.42 6.27 -5.96
C SER A 243 2.48 7.71 -6.51
N GLU A 244 3.33 7.97 -7.51
CA GLU A 244 3.41 9.26 -8.18
C GLU A 244 2.11 9.61 -8.91
N ARG A 245 1.49 8.63 -9.57
CA ARG A 245 0.19 8.79 -10.21
C ARG A 245 -0.91 9.13 -9.21
N ALA A 246 -1.02 8.35 -8.13
CA ALA A 246 -2.01 8.61 -7.07
C ALA A 246 -1.80 9.99 -6.43
N ARG A 247 -0.54 10.41 -6.22
CA ARG A 247 -0.21 11.75 -5.74
C ARG A 247 -0.64 12.84 -6.73
N GLY A 248 -0.48 12.61 -8.02
CA GLY A 248 -0.94 13.50 -9.08
C GLY A 248 -2.46 13.68 -9.08
N GLU A 249 -3.20 12.57 -8.96
CA GLU A 249 -4.67 12.56 -8.87
C GLU A 249 -5.15 13.33 -7.62
N ILE A 250 -4.61 13.02 -6.44
CA ILE A 250 -4.93 13.74 -5.19
C ILE A 250 -4.62 15.24 -5.30
N SER A 251 -3.50 15.61 -5.94
CA SER A 251 -3.13 17.02 -6.12
C SER A 251 -4.10 17.77 -7.05
N ALA A 252 -4.64 17.10 -8.07
CA ALA A 252 -5.65 17.66 -8.95
C ALA A 252 -6.97 17.87 -8.20
N ASP A 253 -7.46 16.84 -7.51
CA ASP A 253 -8.69 16.90 -6.71
C ASP A 253 -8.62 17.99 -5.64
N LEU A 254 -7.46 18.12 -4.98
CA LEU A 254 -7.25 19.13 -3.95
C LEU A 254 -7.23 20.55 -4.53
N THR A 255 -6.83 20.70 -5.79
CA THR A 255 -6.88 22.00 -6.49
C THR A 255 -8.32 22.34 -6.88
N GLU A 256 -9.07 21.38 -7.41
CA GLU A 256 -10.49 21.53 -7.74
C GLU A 256 -11.31 21.89 -6.50
N LEU A 257 -11.15 21.13 -5.41
CA LEU A 257 -11.86 21.37 -4.16
C LEU A 257 -11.53 22.74 -3.53
N ARG A 258 -10.30 23.23 -3.71
CA ARG A 258 -9.93 24.60 -3.30
C ARG A 258 -10.67 25.66 -4.11
N GLN A 259 -10.76 25.50 -5.42
CA GLN A 259 -11.48 26.42 -6.29
C GLN A 259 -12.99 26.42 -5.99
N GLU A 260 -13.58 25.24 -5.74
CA GLU A 260 -14.98 25.13 -5.33
C GLU A 260 -15.25 25.83 -4.00
N ASN A 261 -14.38 25.63 -3.00
CA ASN A 261 -14.51 26.30 -1.71
C ASN A 261 -14.41 27.82 -1.84
N GLU A 262 -13.48 28.33 -2.65
CA GLU A 262 -13.35 29.77 -2.90
C GLU A 262 -14.59 30.34 -3.60
N ALA A 263 -15.14 29.63 -4.57
CA ALA A 263 -16.38 30.03 -5.24
C ALA A 263 -17.59 30.00 -4.29
N LEU A 264 -17.69 28.99 -3.41
CA LEU A 264 -18.73 28.91 -2.39
C LEU A 264 -18.64 30.04 -1.36
N LEU A 265 -17.42 30.36 -0.90
CA LEU A 265 -17.18 31.48 0.00
C LEU A 265 -17.63 32.81 -0.62
N SER A 266 -17.27 33.06 -1.88
CA SER A 266 -17.70 34.28 -2.60
C SER A 266 -19.22 34.36 -2.71
N ARG A 267 -19.91 33.25 -3.04
CA ARG A 267 -21.38 33.23 -3.09
C ARG A 267 -22.01 33.50 -1.73
N LEU A 268 -21.42 32.97 -0.66
CA LEU A 268 -21.90 33.18 0.70
C LEU A 268 -21.77 34.65 1.10
N ASP A 269 -20.65 35.29 0.74
CA ASP A 269 -20.41 36.72 1.00
C ASP A 269 -21.40 37.61 0.23
N GLU A 270 -21.69 37.29 -1.03
CA GLU A 270 -22.72 37.98 -1.82
C GLU A 270 -24.12 37.85 -1.20
N GLN A 271 -24.50 36.64 -0.79
CA GLN A 271 -25.78 36.40 -0.10
C GLN A 271 -25.84 37.15 1.23
N ALA A 272 -24.77 37.14 2.02
CA ALA A 272 -24.71 37.87 3.28
C ALA A 272 -24.82 39.39 3.06
N ALA A 273 -24.23 39.92 1.99
CA ALA A 273 -24.37 41.32 1.62
C ALA A 273 -25.82 41.67 1.21
N ALA A 274 -26.46 40.80 0.40
CA ALA A 274 -27.86 40.96 0.02
C ALA A 274 -28.79 40.96 1.23
N TYR A 275 -28.64 39.98 2.14
CA TYR A 275 -29.41 39.91 3.38
C TYR A 275 -29.20 41.15 4.27
N ARG A 276 -27.97 41.66 4.40
CA ARG A 276 -27.71 42.91 5.13
C ARG A 276 -28.44 44.10 4.50
N GLY A 277 -28.51 44.16 3.17
CA GLY A 277 -29.27 45.17 2.44
C GLY A 277 -30.78 45.08 2.70
N GLU A 278 -31.35 43.87 2.65
CA GLU A 278 -32.77 43.63 2.96
C GLU A 278 -33.12 44.02 4.40
N VAL A 279 -32.27 43.65 5.37
CA VAL A 279 -32.45 44.03 6.78
C VAL A 279 -32.41 45.55 6.96
N ALA A 280 -31.46 46.23 6.32
CA ALA A 280 -31.37 47.69 6.35
C ALA A 280 -32.62 48.34 5.72
N HIS A 281 -33.07 47.84 4.57
CA HIS A 281 -34.29 48.33 3.92
C HIS A 281 -35.54 48.09 4.79
N SER A 282 -35.66 46.92 5.40
CA SER A 282 -36.74 46.60 6.33
C SER A 282 -36.73 47.52 7.55
N ALA A 283 -35.55 47.87 8.08
CA ALA A 283 -35.42 48.81 9.19
C ALA A 283 -35.86 50.23 8.78
N GLU A 284 -35.49 50.70 7.59
CA GLU A 284 -35.95 51.99 7.05
C GLU A 284 -37.47 52.02 6.87
N LEU A 285 -38.04 50.96 6.30
CA LEU A 285 -39.48 50.84 6.11
C LEU A 285 -40.20 50.82 7.46
N SER A 286 -39.68 50.08 8.44
CA SER A 286 -40.22 50.05 9.80
C SER A 286 -40.18 51.43 10.47
N ALA A 287 -39.12 52.22 10.26
CA ALA A 287 -39.03 53.59 10.75
C ALA A 287 -40.09 54.50 10.10
N LYS A 288 -40.26 54.42 8.77
CA LYS A 288 -41.31 55.14 8.04
C LYS A 288 -42.72 54.76 8.52
N VAL A 289 -42.98 53.48 8.72
CA VAL A 289 -44.26 52.98 9.27
C VAL A 289 -44.50 53.53 10.68
N ALA A 290 -43.46 53.66 11.51
CA ALA A 290 -43.57 54.26 12.85
C ALA A 290 -43.88 55.77 12.83
N GLU A 291 -43.55 56.49 11.76
CA GLU A 291 -43.90 57.91 11.60
C GLU A 291 -45.38 58.13 11.23
N VAL A 292 -46.02 57.15 10.58
CA VAL A 292 -47.42 57.28 10.11
C VAL A 292 -48.40 57.61 11.26
N PRO A 293 -48.41 56.90 12.40
CA PRO A 293 -49.28 57.23 13.53
C PRO A 293 -49.01 58.64 14.09
N LEU A 294 -47.75 59.08 14.11
CA LEU A 294 -47.39 60.42 14.59
C LEU A 294 -47.94 61.50 13.66
N LEU A 295 -47.80 61.30 12.34
CA LEU A 295 -48.32 62.22 11.35
C LEU A 295 -49.85 62.26 11.36
N MET A 296 -50.51 61.10 11.43
CA MET A 296 -51.96 60.99 11.61
C MET A 296 -52.43 61.71 12.87
N GLY A 297 -51.72 61.53 13.99
CA GLY A 297 -52.01 62.23 15.24
C GLY A 297 -51.93 63.75 15.12
N ARG A 298 -50.92 64.28 14.40
CA ARG A 298 -50.81 65.72 14.12
C ARG A 298 -51.94 66.22 13.23
N LEU A 299 -52.23 65.53 12.12
CA LEU A 299 -53.31 65.90 11.21
C LEU A 299 -54.67 65.91 11.94
N GLN A 300 -54.89 64.92 12.80
CA GLN A 300 -56.12 64.83 13.59
C GLN A 300 -56.24 65.98 14.60
N ALA A 301 -55.13 66.38 15.22
CA ALA A 301 -55.10 67.56 16.08
C ALA A 301 -55.37 68.86 15.30
N GLU A 302 -54.78 69.03 14.12
CA GLU A 302 -55.06 70.18 13.24
C GLU A 302 -56.53 70.22 12.79
N LEU A 303 -57.12 69.07 12.43
CA LEU A 303 -58.54 68.98 12.08
C LEU A 303 -59.44 69.41 13.25
N VAL A 304 -59.12 69.00 14.48
CA VAL A 304 -59.85 69.45 15.68
C VAL A 304 -59.73 70.96 15.85
N GLN A 305 -58.51 71.53 15.74
CA GLN A 305 -58.32 72.98 15.83
C GLN A 305 -59.09 73.74 14.74
N LEU A 306 -59.10 73.22 13.51
CA LEU A 306 -59.81 73.85 12.40
C LEU A 306 -61.34 73.79 12.62
N ALA A 307 -61.85 72.68 13.12
CA ALA A 307 -63.25 72.50 13.47
C ALA A 307 -63.67 73.47 14.58
N ASP A 308 -62.86 73.62 15.63
CA ASP A 308 -63.10 74.58 16.72
C ASP A 308 -63.09 76.03 16.20
N ALA A 309 -62.13 76.37 15.32
CA ALA A 309 -62.07 77.68 14.69
C ALA A 309 -63.27 77.97 13.79
N LEU A 310 -63.75 76.97 13.05
CA LEU A 310 -64.95 77.08 12.22
C LEU A 310 -66.19 77.30 13.10
N ALA A 311 -66.34 76.52 14.18
CA ALA A 311 -67.43 76.68 15.13
C ALA A 311 -67.43 78.06 15.79
N ALA A 312 -66.26 78.60 16.14
CA ALA A 312 -66.12 79.96 16.67
C ALA A 312 -66.54 81.02 15.63
N ARG A 313 -66.19 80.83 14.36
CA ARG A 313 -66.60 81.73 13.26
C ARG A 313 -68.10 81.67 13.01
N ASP A 314 -68.70 80.48 13.06
CA ASP A 314 -70.14 80.30 12.92
C ASP A 314 -70.89 80.98 14.08
N ALA A 315 -70.40 80.85 15.31
CA ALA A 315 -70.96 81.53 16.48
C ALA A 315 -70.87 83.07 16.35
N GLU A 316 -69.74 83.59 15.87
CA GLU A 316 -69.57 85.03 15.59
C GLU A 316 -70.53 85.49 14.48
N ALA A 317 -70.67 84.72 13.40
CA ALA A 317 -71.61 85.01 12.32
C ALA A 317 -73.06 85.04 12.82
N GLN A 318 -73.45 84.08 13.66
CA GLN A 318 -74.75 84.06 14.32
C GLN A 318 -74.95 85.28 15.24
N ARG A 319 -73.93 85.70 15.98
CA ARG A 319 -73.99 86.91 16.81
C ARG A 319 -74.23 88.15 15.96
N ILE A 320 -73.45 88.32 14.89
CA ILE A 320 -73.62 89.45 13.94
C ILE A 320 -75.00 89.42 13.30
N GLN A 321 -75.51 88.24 12.93
CA GLN A 321 -76.85 88.08 12.37
C GLN A 321 -77.94 88.48 13.39
N ALA A 322 -77.77 88.12 14.65
CA ALA A 322 -78.69 88.49 15.74
C ALA A 322 -78.64 89.98 16.05
N GLU A 323 -77.44 90.59 16.09
CA GLU A 323 -77.25 92.04 16.24
C GLU A 323 -77.90 92.81 15.09
N LYS A 324 -77.71 92.34 13.84
CA LYS A 324 -78.37 92.89 12.66
C LYS A 324 -79.90 92.84 12.80
N LEU A 325 -80.44 91.69 13.20
CA LEU A 325 -81.88 91.52 13.40
C LEU A 325 -82.40 92.43 14.53
N GLN A 326 -81.67 92.59 15.63
CA GLN A 326 -82.01 93.54 16.69
C GLN A 326 -82.00 94.99 16.20
N HIS A 327 -81.02 95.37 15.39
CA HIS A 327 -80.98 96.69 14.77
C HIS A 327 -82.12 96.91 13.77
N GLU A 328 -82.49 95.91 12.98
CA GLU A 328 -83.65 95.94 12.09
C GLU A 328 -84.96 96.09 12.89
N MET A 329 -85.14 95.31 13.96
CA MET A 329 -86.29 95.43 14.87
C MET A 329 -86.32 96.78 15.60
N ALA A 330 -85.16 97.33 15.98
CA ALA A 330 -85.06 98.67 16.58
C ALA A 330 -85.42 99.75 15.56
N LEU A 331 -84.98 99.62 14.30
CA LEU A 331 -85.38 100.46 13.19
C LEU A 331 -86.89 100.39 12.92
N GLU A 332 -87.48 99.20 12.96
CA GLU A 332 -88.94 99.02 12.83
C GLU A 332 -89.71 99.62 14.00
N ARG A 333 -89.27 99.40 15.25
CA ARG A 333 -89.86 100.02 16.45
C ARG A 333 -89.75 101.54 16.41
N MET A 334 -88.60 102.07 15.99
CA MET A 334 -88.42 103.49 15.76
C MET A 334 -89.36 103.98 14.65
N ARG A 335 -89.53 103.21 13.57
CA ARG A 335 -90.48 103.53 12.49
C ARG A 335 -91.95 103.48 12.90
N ALA A 336 -92.30 102.65 13.90
CA ALA A 336 -93.65 102.49 14.43
C ALA A 336 -93.96 103.43 15.62
N SER A 337 -92.98 104.13 16.18
CA SER A 337 -93.17 104.98 17.36
C SER A 337 -94.00 106.23 17.07
N PHE A 338 -94.71 106.71 18.12
CA PHE A 338 -95.57 107.90 18.05
C PHE A 338 -94.78 109.16 17.67
N SER A 339 -93.54 109.30 18.15
CA SER A 339 -92.65 110.43 17.80
C SER A 339 -92.18 110.39 16.34
N TRP A 340 -91.92 109.19 15.77
CA TRP A 340 -91.59 109.05 14.35
C TRP A 340 -92.81 109.34 13.46
N ARG A 341 -94.01 108.90 13.85
CA ARG A 341 -95.26 109.22 13.14
C ARG A 341 -95.63 110.71 13.24
N LEU A 342 -95.41 111.36 14.38
CA LEU A 342 -95.61 112.82 14.56
C LEU A 342 -94.67 113.66 13.67
N MET A 343 -93.45 113.17 13.42
CA MET A 343 -92.44 113.82 12.57
C MET A 343 -92.66 113.55 11.07
N ALA A 344 -93.75 112.91 10.65
CA ALA A 344 -94.07 112.71 9.22
C ALA A 344 -94.16 114.02 8.40
N PRO A 345 -94.78 115.11 8.88
CA PRO A 345 -94.83 116.38 8.15
C PRO A 345 -93.42 117.01 7.99
N VAL A 346 -92.61 116.99 9.06
CA VAL A 346 -91.25 117.55 9.11
C VAL A 346 -90.27 116.80 8.20
N ARG A 347 -90.45 115.48 8.02
CA ARG A 347 -89.60 114.69 7.12
C ARG A 347 -89.96 114.81 5.65
N SER A 348 -91.21 115.12 5.31
CA SER A 348 -91.55 115.46 3.92
C SER A 348 -90.89 116.78 3.50
N LEU A 349 -90.78 117.73 4.44
CA LEU A 349 -90.02 118.98 4.28
C LEU A 349 -88.50 118.74 4.21
N LYS A 350 -87.95 117.79 4.97
CA LYS A 350 -86.50 117.47 4.92
C LYS A 350 -86.10 116.67 3.67
N ARG A 351 -86.96 115.76 3.16
CA ARG A 351 -86.72 115.07 1.87
C ARG A 351 -86.76 116.02 0.67
N MET A 352 -87.43 117.17 0.77
CA MET A 352 -87.34 118.27 -0.21
C MET A 352 -86.01 119.05 -0.13
N PHE A 353 -85.22 118.92 0.94
CA PHE A 353 -83.96 119.66 1.15
C PHE A 353 -82.69 118.79 1.19
N THR A 354 -82.80 117.46 1.15
CA THR A 354 -81.64 116.56 1.07
C THR A 354 -81.87 115.49 0.03
N GLY A 355 -81.82 115.90 -1.24
CA GLY A 355 -81.00 115.19 -2.22
C GLY A 355 -79.56 115.70 -2.10
N ALA A 356 -78.60 114.79 -2.29
CA ALA A 356 -77.16 114.98 -2.49
C ALA A 356 -76.32 114.11 -1.53
N GLN A 357 -76.18 112.83 -1.88
CA GLN A 357 -74.91 112.18 -2.26
C GLN A 357 -75.14 110.69 -2.45
#